data_AF-A0AAW2WE80-F1
#
_entry.id   AF-A0AAW2WE80-F1
#
_cell.length_a   1.000
_cell.length_b   1.000
_cell.length_c   1.000
_cell.angle_alpha   90.00
_cell.angle_beta   90.00
_cell.angle_gamma   90.00
#
_symmetry.space_group_name_H-M   'P 1'
#
loop_
_entity.id
_entity.type
_entity.pdbx_description
1 polymer ?
#
loop_
_entity_poly.entity_id
_entity_poly.type
_entity_poly.pdbx_seq_one_letter_code
_entity_poly.pdbx_strand_id
1 'polypeptide(L)'
;MDDGCCVCFYPDEDVIHVLRRCSFARLVWACSDLPWKSLDCSCVSVEDWFRRVFGELGSQDWALFLTICWALWGRRNQRLFEGCSLDALAIIRMARRSLSGQISVPVEELGVHSLAPC
;
A
#
# COMPACT_ATOMS: atom_id res chain seq x y z
N MET A 1 -12.85 19.17 -7.19
CA MET A 1 -13.65 18.26 -6.36
C MET A 1 -12.64 17.48 -5.57
N ASP A 2 -12.60 17.67 -4.26
CA ASP A 2 -11.81 16.81 -3.37
C ASP A 2 -12.56 15.48 -3.29
N ASP A 3 -12.34 14.64 -4.30
CA ASP A 3 -12.86 13.29 -4.28
C ASP A 3 -12.03 12.54 -3.25
N GLY A 4 -12.63 12.35 -2.07
CA GLY A 4 -12.08 11.54 -1.00
C GLY A 4 -11.74 10.12 -1.46
N CYS A 5 -11.37 9.26 -0.52
CA CYS A 5 -10.82 7.95 -0.85
C CYS A 5 -11.77 7.14 -1.75
N CYS A 6 -11.34 6.82 -2.97
CA CYS A 6 -12.14 6.08 -3.96
C CYS A 6 -12.43 4.62 -3.56
N VAL A 7 -11.85 4.19 -2.44
CA VAL A 7 -11.97 2.84 -1.87
C VAL A 7 -12.98 2.79 -0.73
N CYS A 8 -12.83 3.69 0.25
CA CYS A 8 -13.66 3.68 1.46
C CYS A 8 -14.59 4.90 1.61
N PHE A 9 -14.55 5.81 0.64
CA PHE A 9 -15.35 7.03 0.56
C PHE A 9 -15.14 8.02 1.72
N TYR A 10 -14.01 7.90 2.42
CA TYR A 10 -13.61 8.84 3.45
C TYR A 10 -13.20 10.18 2.81
N PRO A 11 -13.70 11.33 3.30
CA PRO A 11 -13.57 12.62 2.61
C PRO A 11 -12.13 13.13 2.50
N ASP A 12 -11.26 12.89 3.49
CA ASP A 12 -9.87 13.36 3.46
C ASP A 12 -8.91 12.20 3.16
N GLU A 13 -8.53 12.06 1.89
CA GLU A 13 -7.53 11.08 1.49
C GLU A 13 -6.12 11.70 1.50
N ASP A 14 -5.26 11.20 2.39
CA ASP A 14 -3.83 11.45 2.38
C ASP A 14 -3.04 10.13 2.23
N VAL A 15 -1.72 10.21 2.08
CA VAL A 15 -0.88 9.01 1.87
C VAL A 15 -1.02 8.03 3.03
N ILE A 16 -1.08 8.51 4.27
CA ILE A 16 -1.23 7.65 5.44
C ILE A 16 -2.64 7.03 5.51
N HIS A 17 -3.67 7.69 4.98
CA HIS A 17 -4.98 7.11 4.79
C HIS A 17 -4.92 5.93 3.84
N VAL A 18 -4.40 6.13 2.62
CA VAL A 18 -4.30 5.07 1.60
C VAL A 18 -3.52 3.86 2.11
N LEU A 19 -2.39 4.10 2.80
CA LEU A 19 -1.51 3.03 3.23
C LEU A 19 -1.94 2.36 4.54
N ARG A 20 -2.70 3.03 5.41
CA ARG A 20 -2.97 2.53 6.77
C ARG A 20 -4.39 2.75 7.25
N ARG A 21 -4.92 3.99 7.18
CA ARG A 21 -6.18 4.33 7.89
C ARG A 21 -7.43 3.88 7.11
N CYS A 22 -7.33 3.75 5.80
CA CYS A 22 -8.39 3.25 4.93
C CYS A 22 -8.88 1.89 5.44
N SER A 23 -10.21 1.69 5.48
CA SER A 23 -10.80 0.43 5.95
C SER A 23 -10.30 -0.78 5.16
N PHE A 24 -10.10 -0.62 3.86
CA PHE A 24 -9.51 -1.65 3.01
C PHE A 24 -8.03 -1.89 3.32
N ALA A 25 -7.24 -0.84 3.56
CA ALA A 25 -5.85 -0.99 3.96
C ALA A 25 -5.73 -1.73 5.30
N ARG A 26 -6.57 -1.41 6.28
CA ARG A 26 -6.65 -2.13 7.56
C ARG A 26 -6.97 -3.61 7.37
N LEU A 27 -7.87 -3.95 6.45
CA LEU A 27 -8.17 -5.34 6.10
C LEU A 27 -6.96 -6.05 5.50
N VAL A 28 -6.22 -5.39 4.60
CA VAL A 28 -4.98 -5.94 4.03
C VAL A 28 -3.95 -6.23 5.12
N TRP A 29 -3.72 -5.29 6.04
CA TRP A 29 -2.80 -5.49 7.16
C TRP A 29 -3.26 -6.60 8.12
N ALA A 30 -4.57 -6.76 8.33
CA ALA A 30 -5.10 -7.88 9.11
C ALA A 30 -4.82 -9.25 8.45
N CYS A 31 -4.57 -9.28 7.14
CA CYS A 31 -4.23 -10.49 6.38
C CYS A 31 -2.71 -10.72 6.19
N SER A 32 -1.82 -9.81 6.63
CA SER A 32 -0.41 -9.81 6.20
C SER A 32 0.54 -10.69 7.01
N ASP A 33 0.07 -11.31 8.09
CA ASP A 33 0.88 -11.99 9.13
C ASP A 33 1.89 -11.07 9.86
N LEU A 34 1.96 -9.79 9.52
CA LEU A 34 2.79 -8.82 10.24
C LEU A 34 2.18 -8.51 11.62
N PRO A 35 3.00 -8.24 12.65
CA PRO A 35 2.49 -7.93 13.97
C PRO A 35 1.67 -6.63 13.96
N TRP A 36 0.34 -6.73 14.11
CA TRP A 36 -0.54 -5.55 14.11
C TRP A 36 -0.11 -4.49 15.14
N LYS A 37 0.39 -4.92 16.30
CA LYS A 37 0.91 -4.03 17.36
C LYS A 37 2.05 -3.12 16.88
N SER A 38 2.90 -3.61 15.98
CA SER A 38 4.00 -2.83 15.40
C SER A 38 3.49 -1.82 14.35
N LEU A 39 2.39 -2.15 13.68
CA LEU A 39 1.78 -1.31 12.62
C LEU A 39 0.83 -0.25 13.17
N ASP A 40 0.16 -0.54 14.29
CA ASP A 40 -0.88 0.30 14.89
C ASP A 40 -0.32 1.27 15.95
N CYS A 41 0.71 2.01 15.58
CA CYS A 41 1.32 3.01 16.43
C CYS A 41 0.70 4.40 16.21
N SER A 42 0.65 5.25 17.24
CA SER A 42 0.29 6.66 17.02
C SER A 42 1.36 7.33 16.16
N CYS A 43 0.95 8.03 15.10
CA CYS A 43 1.86 8.76 14.23
C CYS A 43 1.19 10.00 13.63
N VAL A 44 2.01 11.02 13.38
CA VAL A 44 1.55 12.32 12.88
C VAL A 44 1.66 12.44 11.35
N SER A 45 2.49 11.62 10.72
CA SER A 45 2.71 11.61 9.27
C SER A 45 3.04 10.20 8.77
N VAL A 46 3.04 10.02 7.45
CA VAL A 46 3.52 8.77 6.82
C VAL A 46 4.99 8.51 7.12
N GLU A 47 5.83 9.54 7.16
CA GLU A 47 7.25 9.42 7.49
C GLU A 47 7.46 8.95 8.94
N ASP A 48 6.72 9.55 9.89
CA ASP A 48 6.75 9.14 11.30
C ASP A 48 6.26 7.69 11.46
N TRP A 49 5.24 7.29 10.70
CA TRP A 49 4.77 5.91 10.69
C TRP A 49 5.85 4.94 10.19
N PHE A 50 6.48 5.21 9.04
CA PHE A 50 7.54 4.37 8.49
C PHE A 50 8.71 4.25 9.46
N ARG A 51 9.14 5.35 10.08
CA ARG A 51 10.24 5.35 11.08
C ARG A 51 9.92 4.45 12.27
N ARG A 52 8.68 4.52 12.79
CA ARG A 52 8.24 3.71 13.94
C ARG A 52 8.17 2.22 13.58
N VAL A 53 7.54 1.90 12.45
CA VAL A 53 7.42 0.51 11.99
C VAL A 53 8.80 -0.09 11.71
N PHE A 54 9.73 0.69 11.12
CA PHE A 54 11.10 0.25 10.87
C PHE A 54 11.84 -0.13 12.16
N GLY A 55 11.60 0.58 13.27
CA GLY A 55 12.19 0.26 14.57
C GLY A 55 11.65 -1.02 15.21
N GLU A 56 10.49 -1.49 14.78
CA GLU A 56 9.78 -2.64 15.36
C GLU A 56 9.90 -3.93 14.53
N LEU A 57 10.12 -3.81 13.21
CA LEU A 57 10.15 -4.95 12.30
C LEU A 57 11.58 -5.45 12.02
N GLY A 58 11.73 -6.78 11.89
CA GLY A 58 12.93 -7.38 11.35
C GLY A 58 13.07 -7.16 9.84
N SER A 59 14.24 -7.46 9.27
CA SER A 59 14.54 -7.18 7.85
C SER A 59 13.59 -7.86 6.85
N GLN A 60 13.17 -9.11 7.11
CA GLN A 60 12.22 -9.83 6.26
C GLN A 60 10.81 -9.21 6.33
N ASP A 61 10.34 -8.89 7.53
CA ASP A 61 9.05 -8.25 7.76
C ASP A 61 9.01 -6.84 7.19
N TRP A 62 10.13 -6.13 7.24
CA TRP A 62 10.28 -4.81 6.63
C TRP A 62 10.11 -4.86 5.09
N ALA A 63 10.71 -5.86 4.44
CA ALA A 63 10.52 -6.05 3.00
C ALA A 63 9.04 -6.35 2.66
N LEU A 64 8.35 -7.15 3.48
CA LEU A 64 6.92 -7.42 3.32
C LEU A 64 6.08 -6.17 3.54
N PHE A 65 6.38 -5.40 4.58
CA PHE A 65 5.74 -4.12 4.87
C PHE A 65 5.84 -3.16 3.68
N LEU A 66 7.04 -2.92 3.15
CA LEU A 66 7.25 -2.05 1.99
C LEU A 66 6.51 -2.55 0.75
N THR A 67 6.54 -3.86 0.51
CA THR A 67 5.86 -4.48 -0.64
C THR A 67 4.34 -4.32 -0.55
N ILE A 68 3.75 -4.45 0.65
CA ILE A 68 2.32 -4.22 0.87
C ILE A 68 1.97 -2.74 0.70
N CYS A 69 2.80 -1.82 1.22
CA CYS A 69 2.60 -0.38 1.00
C CYS A 69 2.57 -0.03 -0.49
N TRP A 70 3.53 -0.55 -1.26
CA TRP A 70 3.56 -0.39 -2.71
C TRP A 70 2.30 -0.96 -3.39
N ALA A 71 1.90 -2.16 -3.00
CA ALA A 71 0.71 -2.82 -3.51
C ALA A 71 -0.58 -2.03 -3.24
N LEU A 72 -0.75 -1.52 -2.01
CA LEU A 72 -1.89 -0.70 -1.62
C LEU A 72 -1.98 0.57 -2.47
N TRP A 73 -0.86 1.27 -2.64
CA TRP A 73 -0.78 2.46 -3.47
C TRP A 73 -1.14 2.17 -4.94
N GLY A 74 -0.51 1.14 -5.52
CA GLY A 74 -0.77 0.73 -6.91
C GLY A 74 -2.22 0.33 -7.14
N ARG A 75 -2.80 -0.47 -6.23
CA ARG A 75 -4.21 -0.90 -6.33
C ARG A 75 -5.20 0.24 -6.17
N ARG A 76 -4.92 1.21 -5.29
CA ARG A 76 -5.72 2.44 -5.18
C ARG A 76 -5.67 3.23 -6.49
N ASN A 77 -4.51 3.34 -7.12
CA ASN A 77 -4.38 4.05 -8.40
C ASN A 77 -5.13 3.33 -9.52
N GLN A 78 -4.99 2.00 -9.64
CA GLN A 78 -5.80 1.21 -10.58
C GLN A 78 -7.30 1.36 -10.34
N ARG A 79 -7.74 1.38 -9.06
CA ARG A 79 -9.14 1.66 -8.73
C ARG A 79 -9.58 3.04 -9.22
N LEU A 80 -8.76 4.06 -9.00
CA LEU A 80 -9.07 5.44 -9.37
C LEU A 80 -9.13 5.63 -10.89
N PHE A 81 -8.14 5.12 -11.62
CA PHE A 81 -7.97 5.41 -13.05
C PHE A 81 -8.65 4.37 -13.96
N GLU A 82 -8.78 3.12 -13.52
CA GLU A 82 -9.25 2.00 -14.34
C GLU A 82 -10.53 1.35 -13.77
N GLY A 83 -10.97 1.73 -12.57
CA GLY A 83 -12.17 1.20 -11.94
C GLY A 83 -12.05 -0.25 -11.45
N CYS A 84 -10.82 -0.80 -11.35
CA CYS A 84 -10.58 -2.19 -10.96
C CYS A 84 -11.18 -2.56 -9.60
N SER A 85 -11.52 -3.84 -9.39
CA SER A 85 -11.94 -4.34 -8.08
C SER A 85 -10.74 -4.57 -7.16
N LEU A 86 -10.96 -4.42 -5.86
CA LEU A 86 -9.94 -4.61 -4.82
C LEU A 86 -10.15 -5.94 -4.09
N ASP A 87 -9.07 -6.70 -3.90
CA ASP A 87 -9.04 -7.95 -3.12
C ASP A 87 -7.82 -7.93 -2.19
N ALA A 88 -8.08 -7.94 -0.88
CA ALA A 88 -7.04 -7.89 0.14
C ALA A 88 -6.11 -9.12 0.10
N LEU A 89 -6.67 -10.31 -0.13
CA LEU A 89 -5.89 -11.54 -0.23
C LEU A 89 -5.07 -11.57 -1.52
N ALA A 90 -5.55 -10.95 -2.60
CA ALA A 90 -4.76 -10.81 -3.82
C ALA A 90 -3.52 -9.92 -3.61
N ILE A 91 -3.66 -8.84 -2.82
CA ILE A 91 -2.53 -7.99 -2.42
C ILE A 91 -1.50 -8.78 -1.62
N ILE A 92 -1.93 -9.53 -0.60
CA ILE A 92 -1.01 -10.32 0.23
C ILE A 92 -0.32 -11.42 -0.59
N ARG A 93 -1.06 -12.12 -1.45
CA ARG A 93 -0.50 -13.13 -2.36
C ARG A 93 0.54 -12.52 -3.30
N MET A 94 0.25 -11.35 -3.86
CA MET A 94 1.19 -10.63 -4.71
C MET A 94 2.46 -10.25 -3.94
N ALA A 95 2.31 -9.62 -2.78
CA ALA A 95 3.44 -9.17 -1.97
C ALA A 95 4.37 -10.33 -1.57
N ARG A 96 3.82 -11.47 -1.18
CA ARG A 96 4.60 -12.68 -0.84
C ARG A 96 5.35 -13.24 -2.05
N ARG A 97 4.71 -13.30 -3.22
CA ARG A 97 5.35 -13.79 -4.47
C ARG A 97 6.52 -12.90 -4.89
N SER A 98 6.36 -11.58 -4.76
CA SER A 98 7.42 -10.62 -5.05
C SER A 98 8.66 -10.84 -4.17
N LEU A 99 8.47 -11.26 -2.91
CA LEU A 99 9.58 -11.54 -1.99
C LEU A 99 10.17 -12.94 -2.13
N SER A 100 9.42 -13.92 -2.63
CA SER A 100 9.91 -15.28 -2.85
C SER A 100 10.74 -15.44 -4.13
N GLY A 101 11.16 -14.33 -4.76
CA GLY A 101 11.96 -14.34 -5.99
C GLY A 101 11.22 -14.85 -7.23
N GLN A 102 9.88 -14.93 -7.19
CA GLN A 102 9.06 -15.40 -8.29
C GLN A 102 8.13 -14.30 -8.79
N ILE A 103 8.69 -13.32 -9.52
CA ILE A 103 8.13 -12.64 -10.72
C ILE A 103 8.92 -11.35 -11.03
N SER A 104 9.37 -11.25 -12.29
CA SER A 104 9.71 -10.03 -13.02
C SER A 104 8.46 -9.18 -13.19
N VAL A 105 8.34 -8.05 -12.49
CA VAL A 105 7.31 -7.06 -12.82
C VAL A 105 7.81 -6.30 -14.06
N PRO A 106 7.12 -6.38 -15.22
CA PRO A 106 7.46 -5.52 -16.33
C PRO A 106 7.25 -4.08 -15.89
N VAL A 107 8.30 -3.26 -16.02
CA VAL A 107 8.31 -1.84 -15.63
C VAL A 107 7.27 -1.02 -16.43
N GLU A 108 6.68 -1.60 -17.48
CA GLU A 108 5.70 -0.98 -18.38
C GLU A 108 4.30 -0.78 -17.77
N GLU A 109 3.97 -1.43 -16.64
CA GLU A 109 2.71 -1.20 -15.91
C GLU A 109 2.85 -0.14 -14.78
N LEU A 110 3.99 0.58 -14.72
CA LEU A 110 4.27 1.57 -13.66
C LEU A 110 3.82 3.00 -13.95
N GLY A 111 3.05 3.25 -15.01
CA GLY A 111 2.39 4.54 -15.19
C GLY A 111 3.33 5.76 -15.18
N VAL A 112 4.61 5.56 -15.52
CA VAL A 112 5.57 6.65 -15.81
C VAL A 112 5.66 6.81 -17.31
N HIS A 113 4.54 7.16 -17.95
CA HIS A 113 4.62 7.79 -19.26
C HIS A 113 5.13 9.22 -19.07
N SER A 114 6.43 9.34 -19.32
CA SER A 114 7.18 10.52 -19.74
C SER A 114 6.32 11.78 -19.98
N LEU A 115 6.53 12.80 -19.13
CA LEU A 115 6.32 14.19 -19.54
C LEU A 115 7.26 14.48 -20.72
N ALA A 116 6.73 14.47 -21.94
CA ALA A 116 7.37 15.14 -23.06
C ALA A 116 7.02 16.64 -22.99
N PRO A 117 8.00 17.56 -23.06
CA PRO A 117 7.70 18.96 -23.29
C PRO A 117 7.30 19.17 -24.75
N CYS A 118 6.46 20.18 -24.98
CA CYS A 118 6.17 20.73 -26.30
C CYS A 118 7.45 21.19 -27.00
#